data_AF-A0A1D1ZVX7-F1
#
_entry.id   AF-A0A1D1ZVX7-F1
#
_cell.length_a   1.000
_cell.length_b   1.000
_cell.length_c   1.000
_cell.angle_alpha   90.00
_cell.angle_beta   90.00
_cell.angle_gamma   90.00
#
_symmetry.space_group_name_H-M   'P 1'
#
loop_
_entity.id
_entity.type
_entity.pdbx_description
1 polymer ?
#
loop_
_entity_poly.entity_id
_entity_poly.type
_entity_poly.pdbx_seq_one_letter_code
_entity_poly.pdbx_strand_id
1 'polypeptide(L)'
;MHAPSPHLSATLPRASPALPRPSIIQLQRSPHSQRHEIYCRAVTGSRTCLKEWAPVVEALRDGTQTILLRKGGLREPVFRPADSSFLLFPTAFHTEDDLLRPHAKERYRAALAYDPRSARHLELATGAVLTGAWTTADPAVLQLLADFHIWAPRFLDARLRWRPRQPITVLELRAFRLATPARLSTAGPDVFGCFSWLRDAPGAPQGWLPSSTPALDDVAFAARQLRCRRLLSALAADEICGDLVQPGTLGAL
;
A
#
# COMPACT_ATOMS: atom_id res chain seq x y z
N MET A 1 -64.23 -21.47 4.29
CA MET A 1 -63.05 -21.56 3.40
C MET A 1 -62.16 -20.35 3.68
N HIS A 2 -61.15 -20.52 4.53
CA HIS A 2 -60.18 -19.48 4.88
C HIS A 2 -58.80 -20.03 4.55
N ALA A 3 -58.07 -19.36 3.66
CA ALA A 3 -56.69 -19.68 3.32
C ALA A 3 -55.73 -19.00 4.31
N PRO A 4 -54.61 -19.63 4.72
CA PRO A 4 -53.62 -18.97 5.56
C PRO A 4 -52.56 -18.24 4.73
N SER A 5 -52.14 -17.07 5.22
CA SER A 5 -51.04 -16.27 4.68
C SER A 5 -49.67 -16.95 4.93
N PRO A 6 -48.68 -16.83 4.01
CA PRO A 6 -47.34 -17.33 4.26
C PRO A 6 -46.50 -16.30 5.04
N HIS A 7 -45.92 -16.75 6.16
CA HIS A 7 -44.90 -16.02 6.90
C HIS A 7 -43.56 -16.05 6.14
N LEU A 8 -43.05 -14.87 5.77
CA LEU A 8 -41.69 -14.67 5.27
C LEU A 8 -40.68 -14.79 6.44
N SER A 9 -39.94 -15.90 6.49
CA SER A 9 -38.75 -16.02 7.33
C SER A 9 -37.64 -15.11 6.78
N ALA A 10 -37.29 -14.08 7.54
CA ALA A 10 -36.14 -13.23 7.27
C ALA A 10 -34.85 -14.00 7.63
N THR A 11 -34.12 -14.43 6.62
CA THR A 11 -32.79 -15.02 6.75
C THR A 11 -31.78 -13.93 7.14
N LEU A 12 -31.15 -14.04 8.30
CA LEU A 12 -30.07 -13.15 8.75
C LEU A 12 -28.88 -13.21 7.76
N PRO A 13 -28.20 -12.09 7.49
CA PRO A 13 -27.03 -12.10 6.61
C PRO A 13 -25.86 -12.85 7.25
N ARG A 14 -25.24 -13.70 6.43
CA ARG A 14 -24.07 -14.53 6.73
C ARG A 14 -22.89 -13.61 7.14
N ALA A 15 -22.22 -13.95 8.24
CA ALA A 15 -21.06 -13.21 8.74
C ALA A 15 -19.97 -13.07 7.65
N SER A 16 -19.48 -11.84 7.45
CA SER A 16 -18.36 -11.54 6.56
C SER A 16 -17.11 -12.33 6.97
N PRO A 17 -16.33 -12.86 6.01
CA PRO A 17 -15.07 -13.53 6.34
C PRO A 17 -14.11 -12.52 6.99
N ALA A 18 -13.54 -12.90 8.13
CA ALA A 18 -12.54 -12.10 8.82
C ALA A 18 -11.36 -11.80 7.89
N LEU A 19 -10.93 -10.55 7.83
CA LEU A 19 -9.77 -10.14 7.04
C LEU A 19 -8.55 -10.98 7.43
N PRO A 20 -7.74 -11.43 6.46
CA PRO A 20 -6.54 -12.20 6.74
C PRO A 20 -5.60 -11.38 7.63
N ARG A 21 -5.13 -11.99 8.73
CA ARG A 21 -4.10 -11.40 9.58
C ARG A 21 -2.83 -11.20 8.74
N PRO A 22 -2.22 -10.00 8.73
CA PRO A 22 -1.00 -9.76 7.96
C PRO A 22 0.10 -10.73 8.42
N SER A 23 0.57 -11.57 7.50
CA SER A 23 1.68 -12.49 7.77
C SER A 23 2.99 -11.72 7.67
N ILE A 24 3.73 -11.66 8.77
CA ILE A 24 5.06 -11.03 8.84
C ILE A 24 6.09 -12.06 8.35
N ILE A 25 6.70 -11.83 7.18
CA ILE A 25 7.92 -12.54 6.78
C ILE A 25 9.03 -11.51 6.54
N GLN A 26 9.95 -11.50 7.51
CA GLN A 26 11.30 -10.93 7.54
C GLN A 26 11.48 -9.45 7.17
N LEU A 27 11.42 -8.60 8.20
CA LEU A 27 12.21 -7.38 8.27
C LEU A 27 13.52 -7.71 9.00
N GLN A 28 14.66 -7.49 8.35
CA GLN A 28 15.97 -7.57 9.00
C GLN A 28 16.02 -6.64 10.24
N ARG A 29 16.80 -7.10 11.22
CA ARG A 29 16.84 -6.75 12.66
C ARG A 29 16.80 -5.25 12.98
N SER A 30 15.93 -4.83 13.90
CA SER A 30 16.09 -3.61 14.72
C SER A 30 15.21 -3.71 16.00
N PRO A 31 15.53 -3.06 17.14
CA PRO A 31 14.91 -3.40 18.42
C PRO A 31 13.50 -2.82 18.66
N HIS A 32 12.86 -3.43 19.66
CA HIS A 32 11.52 -3.34 20.23
C HIS A 32 10.89 -1.95 20.47
N SER A 33 9.62 -1.81 20.06
CA SER A 33 8.46 -1.36 20.89
C SER A 33 7.31 -0.82 20.02
N GLN A 34 7.61 -0.11 18.93
CA GLN A 34 6.58 0.48 18.04
C GLN A 34 5.98 -0.52 17.02
N ARG A 35 6.46 -1.77 17.02
CA ARG A 35 6.28 -2.77 15.95
C ARG A 35 5.03 -3.64 16.07
N HIS A 36 4.47 -3.79 17.28
CA HIS A 36 3.33 -4.68 17.53
C HIS A 36 1.97 -3.96 17.49
N GLU A 37 1.91 -2.66 17.78
CA GLU A 37 0.65 -1.94 17.97
C GLU A 37 -0.11 -1.64 16.66
N ILE A 38 0.60 -1.45 15.54
CA ILE A 38 -0.01 -1.13 14.23
C ILE A 38 -0.78 -2.34 13.66
N TYR A 39 -0.36 -3.56 13.98
CA TYR A 39 -0.88 -4.79 13.37
C TYR A 39 -1.88 -5.56 14.24
N CYS A 40 -1.96 -5.25 15.55
CA CYS A 40 -2.91 -5.88 16.48
C CYS A 40 -4.22 -5.10 16.65
N ARG A 41 -4.34 -3.88 16.12
CA ARG A 41 -5.62 -3.14 16.13
C ARG A 41 -6.59 -3.72 15.11
N ALA A 42 -7.87 -3.73 15.47
CA ALA A 42 -8.93 -3.99 14.50
C ALA A 42 -8.78 -3.00 13.34
N VAL A 43 -8.59 -3.53 12.13
CA VAL A 43 -8.40 -2.71 10.94
C VAL A 43 -9.79 -2.22 10.51
N THR A 44 -10.15 -1.00 10.92
CA THR A 44 -11.47 -0.42 10.62
C THR A 44 -11.40 0.67 9.54
N GLY A 45 -10.19 1.09 9.14
CA GLY A 45 -9.98 2.27 8.29
C GLY A 45 -9.71 3.51 9.14
N SER A 46 -8.47 4.00 9.11
CA SER A 46 -8.07 5.19 9.86
C SER A 46 -8.20 6.48 9.05
N ARG A 47 -8.00 7.61 9.73
CA ARG A 47 -7.99 8.96 9.17
C ARG A 47 -6.61 9.37 8.61
N THR A 48 -5.67 8.44 8.56
CA THR A 48 -4.34 8.66 7.99
C THR A 48 -4.42 8.60 6.47
N CYS A 49 -3.73 9.50 5.77
CA CYS A 49 -3.60 9.47 4.32
C CYS A 49 -2.13 9.30 3.89
N LEU A 50 -1.88 8.41 2.93
CA LEU A 50 -0.59 8.26 2.26
C LEU A 50 -0.60 9.03 0.93
N LYS A 51 0.32 9.97 0.76
CA LYS A 51 0.53 10.66 -0.53
C LYS A 51 1.16 9.73 -1.55
N GLU A 52 0.49 9.59 -2.68
CA GLU A 52 0.95 8.79 -3.80
C GLU A 52 0.49 9.35 -5.14
N TRP A 53 1.24 9.08 -6.20
CA TRP A 53 0.98 9.60 -7.53
C TRP A 53 -0.39 9.16 -8.05
N ALA A 54 -1.18 10.10 -8.58
CA ALA A 54 -2.56 9.88 -9.01
C ALA A 54 -2.80 8.64 -9.92
N PRO A 55 -2.04 8.37 -10.99
CA PRO A 55 -2.22 7.14 -11.79
C PRO A 55 -1.92 5.87 -10.99
N VAL A 56 -1.04 5.92 -10.00
CA VAL A 56 -0.78 4.78 -9.10
C VAL A 56 -1.96 4.57 -8.14
N VAL A 57 -2.54 5.66 -7.62
CA VAL A 57 -3.76 5.61 -6.81
C VAL A 57 -4.92 4.99 -7.58
N GLU A 58 -5.08 5.35 -8.86
CA GLU A 58 -6.12 4.78 -9.72
C GLU A 58 -5.86 3.30 -10.06
N ALA A 59 -4.61 2.92 -10.35
CA ALA A 59 -4.25 1.53 -10.58
C ALA A 59 -4.43 0.66 -9.32
N LEU A 60 -4.24 1.21 -8.12
CA LEU A 60 -4.61 0.53 -6.88
C LEU A 60 -6.13 0.42 -6.76
N ARG A 61 -6.87 1.48 -7.08
CA ARG A 61 -8.34 1.56 -6.98
C ARG A 61 -9.07 0.54 -7.85
N ASP A 62 -8.52 0.24 -9.04
CA ASP A 62 -9.09 -0.74 -9.96
C ASP A 62 -8.47 -2.15 -9.85
N GLY A 63 -7.46 -2.32 -9.00
CA GLY A 63 -6.82 -3.61 -8.73
C GLY A 63 -5.71 -4.00 -9.71
N THR A 64 -5.41 -3.15 -10.71
CA THR A 64 -4.27 -3.36 -11.63
C THR A 64 -2.95 -3.38 -10.87
N GLN A 65 -2.82 -2.59 -9.81
CA GLN A 65 -1.65 -2.54 -8.95
C GLN A 65 -2.02 -2.99 -7.53
N THR A 66 -1.12 -3.71 -6.86
CA THR A 66 -1.32 -4.19 -5.48
C THR A 66 -0.10 -3.96 -4.58
N ILE A 67 0.91 -3.26 -5.09
CA ILE A 67 2.10 -2.91 -4.31
C ILE A 67 2.39 -1.41 -4.39
N LEU A 68 3.12 -0.89 -3.40
CA LEU A 68 3.80 0.41 -3.46
C LEU A 68 5.30 0.24 -3.24
N LEU A 69 6.10 1.07 -3.91
CA LEU A 69 7.53 1.20 -3.64
C LEU A 69 7.76 2.56 -2.99
N ARG A 70 8.33 2.55 -1.79
CA ARG A 70 8.57 3.75 -1.00
C ARG A 70 10.04 3.84 -0.62
N LYS A 71 10.54 5.07 -0.57
CA LYS A 71 11.87 5.38 -0.08
C LYS A 71 11.75 6.30 1.12
N GLY A 72 12.68 6.16 2.07
CA GLY A 72 12.80 7.05 3.20
C GLY A 72 13.02 8.51 2.78
N GLY A 73 12.65 9.44 3.65
CA GLY A 73 12.91 10.87 3.50
C GLY A 73 14.23 11.31 4.15
N LEU A 74 14.49 12.63 4.15
CA LEU A 74 15.68 13.21 4.81
C LEU A 74 15.73 12.90 6.32
N ARG A 75 14.58 12.92 6.98
CA ARG A 75 14.41 12.65 8.42
C ARG A 75 14.05 11.20 8.74
N GLU A 76 13.80 10.38 7.72
CA GLU A 76 13.30 9.02 7.86
C GLU A 76 14.15 8.11 6.97
N PRO A 77 15.26 7.53 7.46
CA PRO A 77 16.22 6.80 6.62
C PRO A 77 15.62 5.60 5.86
N VAL A 78 14.59 4.98 6.44
CA VAL A 78 13.79 3.89 5.86
C VAL A 78 12.33 4.26 6.04
N PHE A 79 11.56 4.24 4.95
CA PHE A 79 10.13 4.50 5.01
C PHE A 79 9.44 3.51 5.95
N ARG A 80 8.66 4.01 6.92
CA ARG A 80 7.87 3.16 7.79
C ARG A 80 6.38 3.43 7.58
N PRO A 81 5.55 2.36 7.50
CA PRO A 81 4.11 2.52 7.56
C PRO A 81 3.69 3.25 8.83
N ALA A 82 2.89 4.31 8.67
CA ALA A 82 2.34 5.07 9.79
C ALA A 82 1.13 4.39 10.44
N ASP A 83 0.48 3.49 9.70
CA ASP A 83 -0.78 2.83 10.02
C ASP A 83 -0.93 1.54 9.17
N SER A 84 -1.83 0.63 9.57
CA SER A 84 -2.16 -0.59 8.83
C SER A 84 -3.38 -0.43 7.91
N SER A 85 -4.14 0.66 8.07
CA SER A 85 -5.14 1.11 7.09
C SER A 85 -5.07 2.61 6.92
N PHE A 86 -5.23 3.09 5.69
CA PHE A 86 -5.12 4.51 5.37
C PHE A 86 -5.84 4.82 4.06
N LEU A 87 -6.17 6.10 3.84
CA LEU A 87 -6.63 6.60 2.56
C LEU A 87 -5.44 6.94 1.65
N LEU A 88 -5.64 6.91 0.34
CA LEU A 88 -4.65 7.35 -0.63
C LEU A 88 -4.96 8.80 -1.02
N PHE A 89 -3.96 9.67 -0.85
CA PHE A 89 -3.98 11.05 -1.26
C PHE A 89 -3.33 11.14 -2.66
N PRO A 90 -4.09 11.37 -3.74
CA PRO A 90 -3.53 11.52 -5.08
C PRO A 90 -2.70 12.81 -5.19
N THR A 91 -1.43 12.67 -5.53
CA THR A 91 -0.53 13.79 -5.85
C THR A 91 -0.23 13.82 -7.35
N ALA A 92 0.13 14.99 -7.87
CA ALA A 92 0.73 15.08 -9.19
C ALA A 92 2.26 14.94 -9.10
N PHE A 93 2.85 14.28 -10.08
CA PHE A 93 4.30 14.18 -10.24
C PHE A 93 4.63 14.64 -11.66
N HIS A 94 5.25 15.81 -11.77
CA HIS A 94 5.59 16.44 -13.03
C HIS A 94 7.08 16.19 -13.29
N THR A 95 7.37 15.15 -14.06
CA THR A 95 8.71 14.91 -14.59
C THR A 95 8.58 14.58 -16.06
N GLU A 96 9.55 15.03 -16.86
CA GLU A 96 9.65 14.72 -18.30
C GLU A 96 9.88 13.22 -18.58
N ASP A 97 10.09 12.42 -17.53
CA ASP A 97 10.36 11.00 -17.61
C ASP A 97 9.10 10.15 -17.89
N ASP A 98 9.22 9.24 -18.85
CA ASP A 98 8.25 8.17 -19.15
C ASP A 98 8.24 7.09 -18.04
N LEU A 99 7.69 7.44 -16.89
CA LEU A 99 7.72 6.63 -15.66
C LEU A 99 6.69 5.49 -15.61
N LEU A 100 5.74 5.47 -16.54
CA LEU A 100 4.69 4.45 -16.64
C LEU A 100 4.86 3.64 -17.90
N ARG A 101 4.45 2.37 -17.88
CA ARG A 101 4.40 1.58 -19.12
C ARG A 101 3.41 2.21 -20.11
N PRO A 102 3.63 2.07 -21.43
CA PRO A 102 2.77 2.69 -22.44
C PRO A 102 1.27 2.39 -22.26
N HIS A 103 0.91 1.13 -21.99
CA HIS A 103 -0.48 0.75 -21.75
C HIS A 103 -1.09 1.43 -20.51
N ALA A 104 -0.28 1.64 -19.46
CA ALA A 104 -0.71 2.29 -18.24
C ALA A 104 -0.87 3.80 -18.45
N LYS A 105 0.02 4.43 -19.24
CA LYS A 105 -0.13 5.83 -19.63
C LYS A 105 -1.45 6.07 -20.35
N GLU A 106 -1.79 5.18 -21.28
CA GLU A 106 -3.06 5.27 -22.00
C GLU A 106 -4.25 5.11 -21.06
N ARG A 107 -4.25 4.02 -20.28
CA ARG A 107 -5.34 3.70 -19.35
C ARG A 107 -5.58 4.79 -18.29
N TYR A 108 -4.52 5.41 -17.78
CA TYR A 108 -4.58 6.38 -16.68
C TYR A 108 -4.29 7.82 -17.13
N ARG A 109 -4.50 8.14 -18.41
CA ARG A 109 -4.23 9.48 -18.98
C ARG A 109 -4.91 10.62 -18.19
N ALA A 110 -6.16 10.42 -17.78
CA ALA A 110 -6.88 11.43 -16.98
C ALA A 110 -6.21 11.67 -15.61
N ALA A 111 -5.73 10.61 -14.96
CA ALA A 111 -5.02 10.71 -13.69
C ALA A 111 -3.62 11.32 -13.84
N LEU A 112 -2.97 11.12 -14.98
CA LEU A 112 -1.71 11.80 -15.32
C LEU A 112 -1.89 13.31 -15.47
N ALA A 113 -2.99 13.74 -16.08
CA ALA A 113 -3.34 15.15 -16.25
C ALA A 113 -3.96 15.80 -14.99
N TYR A 114 -4.17 15.01 -13.92
CA TYR A 114 -4.81 15.51 -12.71
C TYR A 114 -3.88 16.45 -11.93
N ASP A 115 -4.33 17.68 -11.73
CA ASP A 115 -3.70 18.61 -10.79
C ASP A 115 -4.52 18.68 -9.48
N PRO A 116 -4.03 18.11 -8.37
CA PRO A 116 -4.72 18.15 -7.08
C PRO A 116 -4.82 19.55 -6.48
N ARG A 117 -4.05 20.54 -6.98
CA ARG A 117 -4.08 21.92 -6.49
C ARG A 117 -5.11 22.79 -7.21
N SER A 118 -5.66 22.32 -8.32
CA SER A 118 -6.64 23.07 -9.12
C SER A 118 -8.01 23.21 -8.45
N ALA A 119 -8.33 22.37 -7.47
CA ALA A 119 -9.62 22.34 -6.79
C ALA A 119 -9.52 22.74 -5.31
N ARG A 120 -10.60 23.33 -4.77
CA ARG A 120 -10.73 23.67 -3.34
C ARG A 120 -10.86 22.43 -2.43
N HIS A 121 -11.24 21.30 -3.01
CA HIS A 121 -11.36 20.04 -2.31
C HIS A 121 -10.69 18.95 -3.13
N LEU A 122 -9.95 18.09 -2.43
CA LEU A 122 -9.35 16.88 -2.97
C LEU A 122 -10.20 15.68 -2.57
N GLU A 123 -10.56 14.86 -3.56
CA GLU A 123 -11.35 13.66 -3.32
C GLU A 123 -10.44 12.48 -2.96
N LEU A 124 -10.70 11.88 -1.80
CA LEU A 124 -10.07 10.66 -1.32
C LEU A 124 -11.04 9.50 -1.56
N ALA A 125 -10.94 8.87 -2.73
CA ALA A 125 -11.85 7.80 -3.16
C ALA A 125 -11.30 6.39 -2.87
N THR A 126 -10.02 6.27 -2.52
CA THR A 126 -9.33 4.98 -2.38
C THR A 126 -8.78 4.81 -0.98
N GLY A 127 -9.14 3.72 -0.34
CA GLY A 127 -8.54 3.24 0.90
C GLY A 127 -7.62 2.06 0.63
N ALA A 128 -6.67 1.81 1.52
CA ALA A 128 -5.79 0.66 1.46
C ALA A 128 -5.57 0.06 2.86
N VAL A 129 -5.44 -1.26 2.89
CA VAL A 129 -4.97 -2.03 4.04
C VAL A 129 -3.60 -2.59 3.72
N LEU A 130 -2.63 -2.37 4.60
CA LEU A 130 -1.29 -2.94 4.51
C LEU A 130 -1.34 -4.43 4.91
N THR A 131 -1.01 -5.31 3.98
CA THR A 131 -1.02 -6.77 4.21
C THR A 131 0.38 -7.35 4.38
N GLY A 132 1.42 -6.63 3.95
CA GLY A 132 2.82 -6.99 4.16
C GLY A 132 3.77 -5.85 3.77
N ALA A 133 4.99 -5.87 4.32
CA ALA A 133 6.04 -4.90 3.97
C ALA A 133 7.43 -5.57 3.99
N TRP A 134 8.26 -5.23 3.01
CA TRP A 134 9.62 -5.74 2.84
C TRP A 134 10.57 -4.60 2.51
N THR A 135 11.86 -4.79 2.75
CA THR A 135 12.91 -3.85 2.34
C THR A 135 13.95 -4.58 1.52
N THR A 136 14.39 -3.98 0.43
CA THR A 136 15.48 -4.52 -0.40
C THR A 136 16.32 -3.38 -0.98
N ALA A 137 17.61 -3.62 -1.18
CA ALA A 137 18.49 -2.75 -1.94
C ALA A 137 18.66 -3.21 -3.41
N ASP A 138 18.13 -4.39 -3.75
CA ASP A 138 18.25 -4.97 -5.08
C ASP A 138 17.33 -4.24 -6.09
N PRO A 139 17.90 -3.60 -7.14
CA PRO A 139 17.11 -2.95 -8.17
C PRO A 139 16.26 -3.92 -9.00
N ALA A 140 16.56 -5.23 -9.00
CA ALA A 140 15.79 -6.24 -9.73
C ALA A 140 14.36 -6.38 -9.21
N VAL A 141 14.04 -5.87 -8.00
CA VAL A 141 12.71 -5.94 -7.40
C VAL A 141 11.59 -5.39 -8.31
N LEU A 142 11.87 -4.35 -9.10
CA LEU A 142 10.87 -3.79 -10.02
C LEU A 142 10.59 -4.73 -11.20
N GLN A 143 11.63 -5.37 -11.74
CA GLN A 143 11.44 -6.34 -12.81
C GLN A 143 10.75 -7.60 -12.27
N LEU A 144 11.16 -8.07 -11.09
CA LEU A 144 10.57 -9.24 -10.46
C LEU A 144 9.08 -9.04 -10.16
N LEU A 145 8.70 -7.86 -9.68
CA LEU A 145 7.32 -7.53 -9.35
C LEU A 145 6.56 -6.86 -10.50
N ALA A 146 7.05 -7.01 -11.74
CA ALA A 146 6.50 -6.33 -12.90
C ALA A 146 5.00 -6.52 -13.09
N ASP A 147 4.44 -7.67 -12.71
CA ASP A 147 3.02 -7.96 -12.84
C ASP A 147 2.15 -7.28 -11.78
N PHE A 148 2.74 -6.67 -10.74
CA PHE A 148 2.05 -6.11 -9.58
C PHE A 148 1.96 -4.59 -9.59
N HIS A 149 2.56 -3.93 -10.59
CA HIS A 149 2.61 -2.48 -10.70
C HIS A 149 2.61 -1.98 -12.14
N ILE A 150 2.36 -0.68 -12.32
CA ILE A 150 2.23 -0.03 -13.63
C ILE A 150 3.49 0.70 -14.12
N TRP A 151 4.51 0.82 -13.26
CA TRP A 151 5.73 1.56 -13.57
C TRP A 151 6.56 0.94 -14.71
N ALA A 152 7.17 1.82 -15.50
CA ALA A 152 8.20 1.45 -16.47
C ALA A 152 9.52 1.09 -15.76
N PRO A 153 10.43 0.32 -16.37
CA PRO A 153 11.73 -0.03 -15.77
C PRO A 153 12.52 1.20 -15.26
N ARG A 154 12.49 2.29 -16.03
CA ARG A 154 13.16 3.57 -15.70
C ARG A 154 12.59 4.30 -14.48
N PHE A 155 11.45 3.88 -13.94
CA PHE A 155 10.86 4.47 -12.73
C PHE A 155 11.79 4.33 -11.53
N LEU A 156 12.43 3.17 -11.40
CA LEU A 156 13.40 2.97 -10.34
C LEU A 156 14.59 3.88 -10.51
N ASP A 157 15.08 4.18 -11.72
CA ASP A 157 16.24 5.06 -11.89
C ASP A 157 15.97 6.45 -11.28
N ALA A 158 14.78 7.01 -11.49
CA ALA A 158 14.39 8.27 -10.86
C ALA A 158 14.34 8.18 -9.33
N ARG A 159 13.91 7.05 -8.75
CA ARG A 159 13.80 6.83 -7.30
C ARG A 159 15.08 6.29 -6.63
N LEU A 160 15.94 5.59 -7.35
CA LEU A 160 17.21 4.99 -6.91
C LEU A 160 18.31 6.03 -6.91
N ARG A 161 18.39 6.88 -7.96
CA ARG A 161 19.32 8.03 -7.99
C ARG A 161 19.12 8.94 -6.77
N TRP A 162 17.87 9.07 -6.32
CA TRP A 162 17.57 9.70 -5.04
C TRP A 162 17.99 8.80 -3.88
N ARG A 163 19.09 9.13 -3.19
CA ARG A 163 19.60 8.40 -1.99
C ARG A 163 19.94 6.92 -2.28
N PRO A 164 20.89 6.62 -3.18
CA PRO A 164 21.15 5.27 -3.69
C PRO A 164 21.51 4.24 -2.60
N ARG A 165 22.01 4.68 -1.45
CA ARG A 165 22.34 3.82 -0.30
C ARG A 165 21.15 3.43 0.58
N GLN A 166 19.97 4.01 0.36
CA GLN A 166 18.78 3.67 1.14
C GLN A 166 17.99 2.57 0.45
N PRO A 167 17.60 1.51 1.18
CA PRO A 167 16.79 0.44 0.62
C PRO A 167 15.40 0.98 0.24
N ILE A 168 14.78 0.31 -0.71
CA ILE A 168 13.39 0.53 -1.09
C ILE A 168 12.51 -0.33 -0.19
N THR A 169 11.42 0.24 0.29
CA THR A 169 10.36 -0.46 1.01
C THR A 169 9.27 -0.84 0.03
N VAL A 170 9.00 -2.14 -0.09
CA VAL A 170 7.86 -2.69 -0.82
C VAL A 170 6.69 -2.82 0.16
N LEU A 171 5.55 -2.22 -0.15
CA LEU A 171 4.31 -2.39 0.58
C LEU A 171 3.37 -3.25 -0.26
N GLU A 172 2.84 -4.34 0.29
CA GLU A 172 1.72 -5.08 -0.32
C GLU A 172 0.41 -4.54 0.26
N LEU A 173 -0.48 -4.10 -0.62
CA LEU A 173 -1.70 -3.40 -0.25
C LEU A 173 -2.93 -4.09 -0.80
N ARG A 174 -3.93 -4.25 0.06
CA ARG A 174 -5.31 -4.51 -0.36
C ARG A 174 -6.04 -3.19 -0.50
N ALA A 175 -6.38 -2.80 -1.72
CA ALA A 175 -7.06 -1.55 -2.01
C ALA A 175 -8.59 -1.69 -2.00
N PHE A 176 -9.27 -0.60 -1.68
CA PHE A 176 -10.72 -0.49 -1.55
C PHE A 176 -11.21 0.82 -2.16
N ARG A 177 -12.34 0.75 -2.87
CA ARG A 177 -13.12 1.90 -3.32
C ARG A 177 -14.07 2.30 -2.21
N LEU A 178 -13.97 3.54 -1.76
CA LEU A 178 -14.93 4.09 -0.80
C LEU A 178 -16.31 4.21 -1.48
N ALA A 179 -17.38 3.83 -0.78
CA ALA A 179 -18.75 4.04 -1.29
C ALA A 179 -19.06 5.53 -1.47
N THR A 180 -18.56 6.36 -0.54
CA THR A 180 -18.65 7.82 -0.61
C THR A 180 -17.24 8.40 -0.50
N PRO A 181 -16.67 8.98 -1.57
CA PRO A 181 -15.37 9.63 -1.52
C PRO A 181 -15.32 10.72 -0.46
N ALA A 182 -14.26 10.73 0.34
CA ALA A 182 -14.08 11.77 1.34
C ALA A 182 -13.56 13.06 0.68
N ARG A 183 -13.95 14.21 1.21
CA ARG A 183 -13.51 15.52 0.70
C ARG A 183 -12.56 16.17 1.69
N LEU A 184 -11.30 16.28 1.29
CA LEU A 184 -10.27 16.98 2.05
C LEU A 184 -10.14 18.42 1.52
N SER A 185 -10.29 19.41 2.40
CA SER A 185 -10.02 20.80 2.03
C SER A 185 -8.56 20.97 1.61
N THR A 186 -8.32 21.62 0.47
CA THR A 186 -6.97 22.02 0.04
C THR A 186 -6.56 23.38 0.62
N ALA A 187 -7.54 24.14 1.14
CA ALA A 187 -7.31 25.35 1.90
C ALA A 187 -6.98 24.99 3.36
N GLY A 188 -5.69 24.95 3.68
CA GLY A 188 -5.15 24.64 5.00
C GLY A 188 -3.62 24.64 5.01
N PRO A 189 -2.97 24.66 6.20
CA PRO A 189 -1.51 24.70 6.27
C PRO A 189 -0.90 23.44 5.66
N ASP A 190 -0.12 23.66 4.60
CA ASP A 190 0.80 22.73 3.91
C ASP A 190 0.31 21.29 3.66
N VAL A 191 -0.96 21.08 3.31
CA VAL A 191 -1.47 19.74 2.95
C VAL A 191 -0.67 19.12 1.79
N PHE A 192 -0.03 19.94 0.97
CA PHE A 192 0.85 19.53 -0.14
C PHE A 192 2.34 19.50 0.20
N GLY A 193 2.71 19.64 1.48
CA GLY A 193 4.08 19.66 1.94
C GLY A 193 4.88 18.40 1.66
N CYS A 194 6.20 18.49 1.87
CA CYS A 194 7.16 17.42 1.60
C CYS A 194 7.16 16.35 2.71
N PHE A 195 6.04 15.66 2.87
CA PHE A 195 5.87 14.54 3.80
C PHE A 195 5.05 13.43 3.15
N SER A 196 5.30 12.19 3.56
CA SER A 196 4.57 11.03 3.03
C SER A 196 3.15 10.91 3.58
N TRP A 197 2.97 11.22 4.87
CA TRP A 197 1.78 10.87 5.64
C TRP A 197 1.08 12.12 6.15
N LEU A 198 -0.21 12.27 5.84
CA LEU A 198 -1.09 13.23 6.50
C LEU A 198 -1.85 12.48 7.60
N ARG A 199 -1.49 12.70 8.85
CA ARG A 199 -2.22 12.14 10.00
C ARG A 199 -3.45 13.00 10.29
N ASP A 200 -4.51 12.36 10.78
CA ASP A 200 -5.76 13.01 11.17
C ASP A 200 -6.33 13.97 10.12
N ALA A 201 -6.33 13.52 8.85
CA ALA A 201 -6.77 14.34 7.73
C ALA A 201 -8.20 14.87 7.97
N PRO A 202 -8.42 16.20 7.93
CA PRO A 202 -9.75 16.78 8.07
C PRO A 202 -10.70 16.24 7.00
N GLY A 203 -11.92 15.86 7.40
CA GLY A 203 -12.90 15.27 6.49
C GLY A 203 -12.66 13.80 6.09
N ALA A 204 -11.50 13.20 6.41
CA ALA A 204 -11.31 11.76 6.22
C ALA A 204 -12.20 10.97 7.20
N PRO A 205 -13.05 10.04 6.74
CA PRO A 205 -13.86 9.21 7.63
C PRO A 205 -12.98 8.27 8.46
N GLN A 206 -13.38 8.01 9.70
CA GLN A 206 -12.92 6.82 10.43
C GLN A 206 -13.90 5.68 10.14
N GLY A 207 -13.43 4.43 10.15
CA GLY A 207 -14.34 3.31 9.97
C GLY A 207 -14.80 3.12 8.52
N TRP A 208 -14.04 3.60 7.52
CA TRP A 208 -14.45 3.54 6.11
C TRP A 208 -14.39 2.14 5.51
N LEU A 209 -13.66 1.21 6.12
CA LEU A 209 -13.42 -0.10 5.52
C LEU A 209 -14.70 -0.94 5.34
N PRO A 210 -15.60 -1.07 6.34
CA PRO A 210 -16.79 -1.93 6.20
C PRO A 210 -17.79 -1.47 5.14
N SER A 211 -17.82 -0.18 4.80
CA SER A 211 -18.69 0.38 3.76
C SER A 211 -18.01 0.50 2.39
N SER A 212 -16.76 0.05 2.28
CA SER A 212 -15.99 0.13 1.03
C SER A 212 -16.07 -1.18 0.24
N THR A 213 -15.87 -1.08 -1.08
CA THR A 213 -15.80 -2.24 -1.97
C THR A 213 -14.35 -2.59 -2.28
N PRO A 214 -13.89 -3.84 -2.13
CA PRO A 214 -12.50 -4.18 -2.43
C PRO A 214 -12.21 -4.04 -3.94
N ALA A 215 -11.00 -3.61 -4.27
CA ALA A 215 -10.59 -3.38 -5.66
C ALA A 215 -10.57 -4.69 -6.47
N LEU A 216 -10.00 -5.73 -5.85
CA LEU A 216 -10.06 -7.12 -6.26
C LEU A 216 -10.90 -7.89 -5.23
N ASP A 217 -11.68 -8.88 -5.68
CA ASP A 217 -12.34 -9.79 -4.75
C ASP A 217 -11.34 -10.60 -3.91
N ASP A 218 -11.83 -11.29 -2.88
CA ASP A 218 -10.98 -12.04 -1.94
C ASP A 218 -10.11 -13.09 -2.64
N VAL A 219 -10.65 -13.78 -3.65
CA VAL A 219 -9.97 -14.87 -4.34
C VAL A 219 -8.87 -14.32 -5.24
N ALA A 220 -9.19 -13.31 -6.05
CA ALA A 220 -8.25 -12.64 -6.93
C ALA A 220 -7.12 -11.97 -6.14
N PHE A 221 -7.45 -11.31 -5.02
CA PHE A 221 -6.44 -10.72 -4.15
C PHE A 221 -5.55 -11.78 -3.50
N ALA A 222 -6.11 -12.86 -2.95
CA ALA A 222 -5.33 -13.93 -2.32
C ALA A 222 -4.37 -14.62 -3.31
N ALA A 223 -4.83 -14.90 -4.54
CA ALA A 223 -3.97 -15.46 -5.58
C ALA A 223 -2.83 -14.52 -5.97
N ARG A 224 -3.11 -13.22 -6.07
CA ARG A 224 -2.11 -12.19 -6.38
C ARG A 224 -1.11 -12.02 -5.23
N GLN A 225 -1.59 -11.97 -3.99
CA GLN A 225 -0.78 -11.94 -2.78
C GLN A 225 0.17 -13.15 -2.69
N LEU A 226 -0.33 -14.37 -2.91
CA LEU A 226 0.49 -15.57 -2.89
C LEU A 226 1.63 -15.50 -3.92
N ARG A 227 1.33 -15.08 -5.15
CA ARG A 227 2.36 -14.92 -6.21
C ARG A 227 3.40 -13.86 -5.84
N CYS A 228 2.95 -12.69 -5.37
CA CYS A 228 3.82 -11.59 -4.95
C CYS A 228 4.80 -12.06 -3.86
N ARG A 229 4.28 -12.69 -2.80
CA ARG A 229 5.07 -13.16 -1.67
C ARG A 229 6.07 -14.25 -2.07
N ARG A 230 5.69 -15.18 -2.95
CA ARG A 230 6.62 -16.21 -3.46
C ARG A 230 7.82 -15.59 -4.19
N LEU A 231 7.59 -14.57 -5.01
CA LEU A 231 8.66 -13.86 -5.70
C LEU A 231 9.56 -13.11 -4.71
N LEU A 232 8.97 -12.39 -3.75
CA LEU A 232 9.73 -11.70 -2.71
C LEU A 232 10.56 -12.64 -1.83
N SER A 233 10.07 -13.85 -1.54
CA SER A 233 10.84 -14.86 -0.82
C SER A 233 12.04 -15.39 -1.61
N ALA A 234 11.97 -15.41 -2.96
CA ALA A 234 13.11 -15.80 -3.78
C ALA A 234 14.24 -14.75 -3.72
N LEU A 235 13.92 -13.45 -3.71
CA LEU A 235 14.93 -12.40 -3.51
C LEU A 235 15.64 -12.50 -2.16
N ALA A 236 14.93 -12.90 -1.11
CA ALA A 236 15.51 -13.08 0.21
C ALA A 236 16.40 -14.33 0.32
N ALA A 237 16.22 -15.31 -0.57
CA ALA A 237 17.02 -16.54 -0.59
C ALA A 237 18.39 -16.34 -1.25
N ASP A 238 18.49 -15.44 -2.23
CA ASP A 238 19.74 -15.16 -2.96
C ASP A 238 20.75 -14.30 -2.14
N GLU A 239 20.34 -13.70 -1.01
CA GLU A 239 21.24 -12.98 -0.09
C GLU A 239 21.93 -13.87 0.97
N ILE A 240 21.70 -15.19 0.98
CA ILE A 240 22.39 -16.14 1.88
C ILE A 240 23.61 -16.77 1.18
N CYS A 241 24.56 -15.95 0.75
CA CYS A 241 25.93 -16.41 0.52
C CYS A 241 26.90 -15.24 0.67
N GLY A 242 27.49 -15.12 1.86
CA GLY A 242 28.48 -14.11 2.15
C GLY A 242 28.73 -13.98 3.64
N ASP A 243 29.49 -14.94 4.18
CA ASP A 243 30.33 -14.89 5.37
C ASP A 243 29.81 -14.19 6.65
N LEU A 244 29.74 -14.97 7.72
CA LEU A 244 30.53 -14.81 8.96
C LEU A 244 29.88 -15.66 10.08
N VAL A 245 30.55 -16.73 10.50
CA VAL A 245 31.09 -16.90 11.86
C VAL A 245 31.78 -18.27 11.94
N GLN A 246 33.09 -18.22 12.21
CA GLN A 246 33.98 -19.33 12.57
C GLN A 246 33.51 -20.00 13.88
N PRO A 247 33.68 -21.32 14.05
CA PRO A 247 33.41 -21.97 15.33
C PRO A 247 34.49 -21.62 16.36
N GLY A 248 34.13 -20.78 17.33
CA GLY A 248 34.96 -20.39 18.46
C GLY A 248 34.75 -21.28 19.69
N THR A 249 35.78 -22.06 19.99
CA THR A 249 36.36 -22.34 21.31
C THR A 249 35.64 -23.27 22.31
N LEU A 250 36.30 -24.42 22.55
CA LEU A 250 36.23 -25.21 23.78
C LEU A 250 36.42 -24.32 25.02
N GLY A 251 35.52 -24.43 25.99
CA GLY A 251 35.78 -24.11 27.39
C GLY A 251 35.72 -25.41 28.18
N ALA A 252 36.87 -25.93 28.57
CA ALA A 252 37.00 -27.02 29.53
C ALA A 252 37.06 -26.44 30.95
N LEU A 253 36.25 -27.00 31.84
CA LEU A 253 36.57 -27.26 33.24
C LEU A 253 36.48 -28.77 33.44
#